data_AF-A0A2E8PNX4-F1
#
_entry.id   AF-A0A2E8PNX4-F1
#
_cell.length_a   1.000
_cell.length_b   1.000
_cell.length_c   1.000
_cell.angle_alpha   90.00
_cell.angle_beta   90.00
_cell.angle_gamma   90.00
#
_symmetry.space_group_name_H-M   'P 1'
#
loop_
_entity.id
_entity.type
_entity.pdbx_description
1 polymer ?
#
loop_
_entity_poly.entity_id
_entity_poly.type
_entity_poly.pdbx_seq_one_letter_code
_entity_poly.pdbx_strand_id
1 'polypeptide(L)'
;MEEQHKRVPEQRTIRWNDAEIQITEVVHRGWEGILYRIQETENYLLAFLEWRNGGYLEQFRPITGDDLKTWLSSSDTEETSE
;
A
#
# COMPACT_ATOMS: atom_id res chain seq x y z
N MET A 1 -21.37 18.06 2.67
CA MET A 1 -20.57 17.50 3.77
C MET A 1 -19.90 16.27 3.22
N GLU A 2 -18.73 16.43 2.59
CA GLU A 2 -17.94 15.26 2.19
C GLU A 2 -17.27 14.74 3.45
N GLU A 3 -17.83 13.66 3.99
CA GLU A 3 -17.19 12.86 5.02
C GLU A 3 -15.86 12.38 4.45
N GLN A 4 -14.79 13.08 4.81
CA GLN A 4 -13.45 12.50 4.82
C GLN A 4 -13.50 11.34 5.82
N HIS A 5 -13.94 10.17 5.34
CA HIS A 5 -13.72 8.91 6.03
C HIS A 5 -12.21 8.80 6.22
N LYS A 6 -11.72 9.21 7.40
CA LYS A 6 -10.42 8.76 7.91
C LYS A 6 -10.48 7.24 7.90
N ARG A 7 -10.02 6.64 6.80
CA ARG A 7 -9.86 5.19 6.70
C ARG A 7 -8.89 4.84 7.81
N VAL A 8 -9.39 4.11 8.80
CA VAL A 8 -8.55 3.58 9.87
C VAL A 8 -7.52 2.69 9.18
N PRO A 9 -6.21 2.90 9.43
CA PRO A 9 -5.17 2.10 8.78
C PRO A 9 -5.42 0.61 9.08
N GLU A 10 -5.67 -0.17 8.03
CA GLU A 10 -5.96 -1.59 8.16
C GLU A 10 -4.67 -2.35 8.51
N GLN A 11 -4.71 -3.09 9.62
CA GLN A 11 -3.65 -4.02 10.02
C GLN A 11 -4.05 -5.44 9.63
N ARG A 12 -3.17 -6.16 8.94
CA ARG A 12 -3.40 -7.56 8.57
C ARG A 12 -2.13 -8.39 8.61
N THR A 13 -2.29 -9.70 8.79
CA THR A 13 -1.21 -10.68 8.69
C THR A 13 -1.21 -11.29 7.30
N ILE A 14 -0.05 -11.32 6.65
CA ILE A 14 0.13 -11.97 5.34
C ILE A 14 1.24 -13.00 5.41
N ARG A 15 1.21 -13.96 4.48
CA ARG A 15 2.32 -14.90 4.24
C ARG A 15 3.20 -14.35 3.12
N TRP A 16 4.44 -14.04 3.43
CA TRP A 16 5.42 -13.44 2.52
C TRP A 16 6.78 -14.13 2.69
N ASN A 17 7.39 -14.60 1.60
CA ASN A 17 8.66 -15.32 1.62
C ASN A 17 8.72 -16.45 2.66
N ASP A 18 7.69 -17.29 2.71
CA ASP A 18 7.53 -18.39 3.68
C ASP A 18 7.46 -17.98 5.16
N ALA A 19 7.37 -16.69 5.46
CA ALA A 19 7.17 -16.16 6.80
C ALA A 19 5.77 -15.52 6.93
N GLU A 20 5.22 -15.54 8.14
CA GLU A 20 4.05 -14.75 8.49
C GLU A 20 4.51 -13.39 9.02
N ILE A 21 4.04 -12.31 8.39
CA ILE A 21 4.40 -10.95 8.77
C ILE A 21 3.14 -10.12 8.97
N GLN A 22 3.22 -9.17 9.90
CA GLN A 22 2.16 -8.19 10.12
C GLN A 22 2.46 -6.93 9.31
N ILE A 23 1.44 -6.41 8.64
CA ILE A 23 1.53 -5.22 7.79
C ILE A 23 0.42 -4.23 8.13
N THR A 24 0.72 -2.94 7.99
CA THR A 24 -0.23 -1.85 8.25
C THR A 24 -0.32 -0.98 7.01
N GLU A 25 -1.55 -0.70 6.55
CA GLU A 25 -1.79 0.21 5.41
C GLU A 25 -1.23 1.61 5.72
N VAL A 26 -0.48 2.17 4.76
CA VAL A 26 0.12 3.51 4.86
C VAL A 26 -0.47 4.43 3.80
N VAL A 27 -0.54 3.98 2.55
CA VAL A 27 -1.06 4.77 1.42
C VAL A 27 -1.87 3.86 0.50
N HIS A 28 -3.11 4.25 0.19
CA HIS A 28 -3.98 3.50 -0.72
C HIS A 28 -4.23 4.32 -1.99
N ARG A 29 -3.81 3.80 -3.16
CA ARG A 29 -3.97 4.44 -4.47
C ARG A 29 -4.77 3.56 -5.44
N GLY A 30 -6.05 3.33 -5.12
CA GLY A 30 -7.01 2.56 -5.92
C GLY A 30 -6.39 1.47 -6.81
N TRP A 31 -6.29 1.76 -8.11
CA TRP A 31 -5.82 0.82 -9.14
C TRP A 31 -4.29 0.64 -9.19
N GLU A 32 -3.50 1.60 -8.68
CA GLU A 32 -2.04 1.52 -8.65
C GLU A 32 -1.55 0.56 -7.57
N GLY A 33 -2.31 0.44 -6.48
CA GLY A 33 -2.01 -0.46 -5.38
C GLY A 33 -2.12 0.18 -3.99
N ILE A 34 -1.65 -0.55 -3.00
CA ILE A 34 -1.67 -0.16 -1.59
C ILE A 34 -0.28 -0.35 -1.00
N LEU A 35 0.29 0.73 -0.47
CA LEU A 35 1.54 0.70 0.28
C LEU A 35 1.27 0.27 1.71
N TYR A 36 2.00 -0.74 2.15
CA TYR A 36 1.99 -1.26 3.50
C TYR A 36 3.37 -1.11 4.15
N ARG A 37 3.38 -0.84 5.45
CA ARG A 37 4.58 -0.95 6.28
C ARG A 37 4.59 -2.29 6.98
N ILE A 38 5.72 -2.99 6.98
CA ILE A 38 5.90 -4.21 7.76
C ILE A 38 6.10 -3.80 9.23
N GLN A 39 5.30 -4.37 10.13
CA GLN A 39 5.40 -4.10 11.56
C GLN A 39 6.76 -4.54 12.10
N GLU A 40 7.22 -3.86 13.15
CA GLU A 40 8.53 -4.11 13.80
C GLU A 40 9.75 -3.88 12.90
N THR A 41 9.57 -3.36 11.68
CA THR A 41 10.66 -3.02 10.77
C THR A 41 10.50 -1.63 10.13
N GLU A 42 11.52 -1.21 9.40
CA GLU A 42 11.53 -0.01 8.56
C GLU A 42 11.28 -0.34 7.08
N ASN A 43 10.83 -1.55 6.78
CA ASN A 43 10.59 -2.02 5.41
C ASN A 43 9.13 -1.82 4.99
N TYR A 44 8.93 -1.66 3.68
CA TYR A 44 7.64 -1.43 3.06
C TYR A 44 7.37 -2.45 1.95
N LEU A 45 6.09 -2.76 1.76
CA LEU A 45 5.59 -3.61 0.69
C LEU A 45 4.55 -2.84 -0.12
N LEU A 46 4.64 -2.91 -1.44
CA LEU A 46 3.58 -2.48 -2.33
C LEU A 46 2.71 -3.68 -2.70
N ALA A 47 1.43 -3.62 -2.39
CA ALA A 47 0.42 -4.55 -2.87
C ALA A 47 -0.20 -4.03 -4.18
N PHE A 48 -0.35 -4.88 -5.18
CA PHE A 48 -0.98 -4.54 -6.45
C PHE A 48 -1.75 -5.75 -7.01
N LEU A 49 -2.73 -5.49 -7.86
CA LEU A 49 -3.50 -6.55 -8.51
C LEU A 49 -2.81 -6.96 -9.82
N GLU A 50 -2.47 -8.24 -9.93
CA GLU A 50 -1.92 -8.82 -11.15
C GLU A 50 -2.92 -9.80 -11.78
N TRP A 51 -3.13 -9.70 -13.09
CA TRP A 51 -3.99 -10.64 -13.82
C TRP A 51 -3.24 -11.96 -14.03
N ARG A 52 -3.72 -13.04 -13.39
CA ARG A 52 -3.20 -14.40 -13.55
C ARG A 52 -4.33 -15.42 -13.56
N ASN A 53 -4.19 -16.46 -14.38
CA ASN A 53 -5.13 -17.60 -14.44
C ASN A 53 -6.60 -17.20 -14.60
N GLY A 54 -6.88 -16.10 -15.31
CA GLY A 54 -8.25 -15.63 -15.56
C GLY A 54 -8.88 -14.80 -14.43
N GLY A 55 -8.09 -14.32 -13.46
CA GLY A 55 -8.56 -13.41 -12.42
C GLY A 55 -7.47 -12.46 -11.92
N TYR A 56 -7.87 -11.50 -11.09
CA TYR A 56 -6.93 -10.63 -10.38
C TYR A 56 -6.49 -11.27 -9.07
N LEU A 57 -5.18 -11.39 -8.89
CA LEU A 57 -4.57 -11.83 -7.65
C LEU A 57 -3.77 -10.67 -7.05
N GLU A 58 -3.95 -10.44 -5.76
CA GLU A 58 -3.11 -9.52 -5.01
C GLU A 58 -1.70 -10.09 -4.92
N GLN A 59 -0.72 -9.29 -5.31
CA GLN A 59 0.70 -9.59 -5.21
C GLN A 59 1.37 -8.49 -4.38
N PHE A 60 2.42 -8.87 -3.66
CA PHE A 60 3.22 -7.93 -2.88
C PHE A 60 4.62 -7.86 -3.50
N ARG A 61 5.27 -6.72 -3.37
CA ARG A 61 6.70 -6.57 -3.70
C ARG A 61 7.38 -5.63 -2.71
N PRO A 62 8.66 -5.84 -2.38
CA PRO A 62 9.41 -4.86 -1.61
C PRO A 62 9.55 -3.57 -2.41
N ILE A 63 9.44 -2.44 -1.72
CA ILE A 63 9.62 -1.10 -2.30
C ILE A 63 10.54 -0.29 -1.39
N THR A 64 11.54 0.34 -1.99
CA THR A 64 12.63 1.04 -1.29
C THR A 64 13.14 2.21 -2.14
N GLY A 65 14.00 3.07 -1.58
CA GLY A 65 14.68 4.11 -2.34
C GLY A 65 13.72 5.18 -2.88
N ASP A 66 13.92 5.60 -4.12
CA ASP A 66 13.14 6.70 -4.72
C ASP A 66 11.68 6.31 -5.03
N ASP A 67 11.41 5.05 -5.42
CA ASP A 67 10.03 4.58 -5.61
C ASP A 67 9.20 4.69 -4.32
N LEU A 68 9.80 4.33 -3.18
CA LEU A 68 9.15 4.47 -1.87
C LEU A 68 8.89 5.95 -1.54
N LYS A 69 9.86 6.84 -1.82
CA LYS A 69 9.67 8.29 -1.62
C LYS A 69 8.52 8.80 -2.46
N THR A 70 8.43 8.43 -3.74
CA THR A 70 7.32 8.82 -4.60
C THR A 70 5.98 8.38 -4.01
N TRP A 71 5.88 7.13 -3.54
CA TRP A 71 4.67 6.63 -2.91
C TRP A 71 4.28 7.38 -1.63
N LEU A 72 5.26 7.74 -0.80
CA LEU A 72 5.04 8.51 0.43
C LEU A 72 4.79 10.01 0.18
N SER A 73 5.34 10.56 -0.90
CA SER A 73 5.25 11.99 -1.22
C SER A 73 3.95 12.35 -1.95
N SER A 74 3.41 11.50 -2.83
CA SER A 74 2.14 11.81 -3.51
C SER A 74 0.90 11.58 -2.65
N SER A 75 1.06 11.43 -1.33
CA SER A 75 -0.04 11.52 -0.35
C SER A 75 -0.46 12.97 -0.06
N ASP A 76 0.23 13.97 -0.63
CA ASP A 76 0.00 15.40 -0.41
C ASP A 76 -0.19 16.15 -1.75
N THR A 77 -1.10 15.68 -2.59
CA THR A 77 -1.52 16.45 -3.78
C THR A 77 -3.03 16.39 -3.95
N GLU A 78 -3.75 16.91 -2.96
CA GLU A 78 -4.91 17.74 -3.25
C GLU A 78 -4.39 19.13 -3.64
N GLU A 79 -3.81 19.26 -4.85
CA GLU A 79 -3.56 20.57 -5.45
C GLU A 79 -4.91 21.07 -6.00
N THR A 80 -5.51 21.98 -5.24
CA THR A 80 -6.58 22.90 -5.61
C THR A 80 -6.71 23.15 -7.11
N SER A 81 -7.88 22.83 -7.69
CA SER A 81 -8.31 23.48 -8.93
C SER A 81 -9.09 24.74 -8.55
N GLU A 82 -8.53 25.89 -8.91
CA GLU A 82 -9.09 27.24 -8.79
C GLU A 82 -10.44 27.42 -9.50
#